data_AF-O85181-F1
#
_entry.id   AF-O85181-F1
#
_cell.length_a   1.000
_cell.length_b   1.000
_cell.length_c   1.000
_cell.angle_alpha   90.00
_cell.angle_beta   90.00
_cell.angle_gamma   90.00
#
_symmetry.space_group_name_H-M   'P 1'
#
loop_
_entity.id
_entity.type
_entity.pdbx_description
1 polymer ?
#
loop_
_entity_poly.entity_id
_entity_poly.type
_entity_poly.pdbx_seq_one_letter_code
_entity_poly.pdbx_strand_id
1 'polypeptide(L)'
;MGFRINTNIGALNAHANSVVNARELDKSLSRLSSGLRINSAADDASGMAIADSLRSQAATLGQAINNGNDAIGILQTADKAMDEQLKILDTIKTKATQAAQDGQSLKTRTMLQADINRLMEELDNIANTTSFNGKQLLSGNFINQEFQIGASSNQTVKATIGATQSSKIGLTRFETGGRISSSGEVQFTLKNYNGIDDFQFQKVVISTSVGTGLGALAEEINKSADQTGVRATFTVETRGMAAVRAGTTSDTFAINGVKIGQVAYEDGDANGALVSAINSVKDTTGVEASIDANGQLLLTSREGRGIKIEGSIGGGAFINKDMMENYGRLSLVKNDGKDILISGTGLSFTGFGASNFISQVSVSLRESKGRFDANTADAMGFGSVNKGLVLAASSIADYMSAEGSGFSAGSGYSVGSGKGYSATLTANAIAISSASAISKIYNVSQGSGFSSGSTLSQFATMKTSAGNSLGAKDETAGVTTLKGAMAVMDIAETATTNLDQIRADIGSVQNQLQVTINNITVTQVNVKAAESTIRDVDFAAESANFSKYNILAQSGSYAMSQANAVQQNVLKLLQ
;
A
#
# COMPACT_ATOMS: atom_id res chain seq x y z
N MET A 1 78.77 -66.56 -25.38
CA MET A 1 78.75 -65.09 -25.57
C MET A 1 80.18 -64.63 -25.81
N GLY A 2 80.55 -64.27 -27.04
CA GLY A 2 81.91 -63.78 -27.34
C GLY A 2 82.10 -62.34 -26.89
N PHE A 3 83.23 -62.04 -26.25
CA PHE A 3 83.59 -60.70 -25.76
C PHE A 3 83.93 -59.80 -26.97
N ARG A 4 83.05 -58.84 -27.32
CA ARG A 4 83.23 -57.89 -28.44
C ARG A 4 83.57 -56.50 -27.89
N ILE A 5 84.60 -55.85 -28.44
CA ILE A 5 85.22 -54.64 -27.84
C ILE A 5 84.75 -53.34 -28.50
N ASN A 6 84.48 -53.34 -29.80
CA ASN A 6 84.13 -52.11 -30.54
C ASN A 6 82.72 -51.57 -30.19
N THR A 7 81.84 -52.42 -29.64
CA THR A 7 80.49 -52.01 -29.20
C THR A 7 80.33 -52.31 -27.72
N ASN A 8 80.54 -51.30 -26.88
CA ASN A 8 80.43 -51.42 -25.43
C ASN A 8 78.96 -51.39 -24.98
N ILE A 9 78.33 -52.56 -24.93
CA ILE A 9 76.94 -52.71 -24.49
C ILE A 9 76.77 -52.24 -23.03
N GLY A 10 77.79 -52.42 -22.17
CA GLY A 10 77.76 -51.97 -20.78
C GLY A 10 77.70 -50.45 -20.64
N ALA A 11 78.50 -49.72 -21.41
CA ALA A 11 78.48 -48.26 -21.44
C ALA A 11 77.19 -47.69 -22.03
N LEU A 12 76.68 -48.29 -23.11
CA LEU A 12 75.41 -47.89 -23.73
C LEU A 12 74.22 -48.08 -22.78
N ASN A 13 74.21 -49.19 -22.04
CA ASN A 13 73.18 -49.46 -21.04
C ASN A 13 73.28 -48.51 -19.84
N ALA A 14 74.49 -48.28 -19.31
CA ALA A 14 74.71 -47.32 -18.23
C ALA A 14 74.31 -45.88 -18.62
N HIS A 15 74.64 -45.45 -19.85
CA HIS A 15 74.23 -44.15 -20.39
C HIS A 15 72.72 -44.05 -20.55
N ALA A 16 72.05 -45.07 -21.12
CA ALA A 16 70.60 -45.09 -21.26
C ALA A 16 69.89 -44.96 -19.90
N ASN A 17 70.35 -45.69 -18.88
CA ASN A 17 69.80 -45.60 -17.51
C ASN A 17 70.08 -44.24 -16.87
N SER A 18 71.26 -43.65 -17.08
CA SER A 18 71.61 -42.32 -16.58
C SER A 18 70.74 -41.23 -17.20
N VAL A 19 70.44 -41.30 -18.50
CA VAL A 19 69.56 -40.35 -19.19
C VAL A 19 68.13 -40.43 -18.67
N VAL A 20 67.62 -41.65 -18.42
CA VAL A 20 66.30 -41.85 -17.79
C VAL A 20 66.27 -41.21 -16.40
N ASN A 21 67.30 -41.43 -15.57
CA ASN A 21 67.36 -40.86 -14.23
C ASN A 21 67.50 -39.32 -14.23
N ALA A 22 68.27 -38.76 -15.17
CA ALA A 22 68.38 -37.31 -15.34
C ALA A 22 67.03 -36.65 -15.67
N ARG A 23 66.21 -37.28 -16.51
CA ARG A 23 64.85 -36.78 -16.82
C ARG A 23 63.94 -36.78 -15.60
N GLU A 24 63.98 -37.82 -14.77
CA GLU A 24 63.18 -37.89 -13.53
C GLU A 24 63.65 -36.87 -12.48
N LEU A 25 64.97 -36.63 -12.39
CA LEU A 25 65.53 -35.57 -11.55
C LEU A 25 65.04 -34.18 -11.97
N ASP A 26 65.09 -33.86 -13.27
CA ASP A 26 64.63 -32.58 -13.82
C ASP A 26 63.12 -32.39 -13.60
N LYS A 27 62.34 -33.47 -13.75
CA LYS A 27 60.89 -33.46 -13.51
C LYS A 27 60.56 -33.17 -12.04
N SER A 28 61.28 -33.81 -11.12
CA SER A 28 61.12 -33.59 -9.68
C SER A 28 61.52 -32.18 -9.28
N LEU A 29 62.63 -31.67 -9.81
CA LEU A 29 63.07 -30.28 -9.61
C LEU A 29 62.03 -29.27 -10.14
N SER A 30 61.45 -29.53 -11.31
CA SER A 30 60.41 -28.69 -11.90
C SER A 30 59.15 -28.64 -11.02
N ARG A 31 58.73 -29.77 -10.44
CA ARG A 31 57.59 -29.85 -9.51
C ARG A 31 57.87 -29.14 -8.18
N LEU A 32 59.06 -29.33 -7.61
CA LEU A 32 59.50 -28.61 -6.41
C LEU A 32 59.55 -27.09 -6.64
N SER A 33 60.00 -26.66 -7.82
CA SER A 33 60.08 -25.24 -8.15
C SER A 33 58.70 -24.61 -8.40
N SER A 34 57.76 -25.32 -9.02
CA SER A 34 56.42 -24.80 -9.30
C SER A 34 55.47 -24.94 -8.11
N GLY A 35 55.74 -25.86 -7.18
CA GLY A 35 54.81 -26.26 -6.13
C GLY A 35 53.62 -27.09 -6.63
N LEU A 36 53.61 -27.48 -7.91
CA LEU A 36 52.53 -28.23 -8.53
C LEU A 36 53.00 -29.62 -8.95
N ARG A 37 52.17 -30.63 -8.66
CA ARG A 37 52.38 -32.01 -9.09
C ARG A 37 52.18 -32.16 -10.60
N ILE A 38 51.26 -31.39 -11.16
CA ILE A 38 50.88 -31.40 -12.58
C ILE A 38 51.29 -30.06 -13.19
N ASN A 39 52.45 -30.02 -13.86
CA ASN A 39 52.97 -28.81 -14.51
C ASN A 39 52.53 -28.71 -15.97
N SER A 40 52.35 -29.85 -16.64
CA SER A 40 51.95 -29.94 -18.04
C SER A 40 50.85 -30.99 -18.24
N ALA A 41 50.09 -30.89 -19.32
CA ALA A 41 49.07 -31.89 -19.68
C ALA A 41 49.68 -33.28 -19.95
N ALA A 42 50.99 -33.34 -20.21
CA ALA A 42 51.72 -34.59 -20.38
C ALA A 42 51.95 -35.35 -19.07
N ASP A 43 51.82 -34.68 -17.91
CA ASP A 43 52.00 -35.32 -16.60
C ASP A 43 50.75 -36.10 -16.15
N ASP A 44 49.56 -35.53 -16.39
CA ASP A 44 48.25 -36.16 -16.17
C ASP A 44 47.17 -35.34 -16.90
N ALA A 45 46.77 -35.80 -18.08
CA ALA A 45 45.80 -35.08 -18.91
C ALA A 45 44.41 -34.96 -18.25
N SER A 46 43.94 -36.04 -17.61
CA SER A 46 42.67 -36.06 -16.87
C SER A 46 42.72 -35.20 -15.61
N GLY A 47 43.81 -35.30 -14.83
CA GLY A 47 44.00 -34.51 -13.62
C GLY A 47 44.08 -33.02 -13.92
N MET A 48 44.75 -32.62 -15.00
CA MET A 48 44.78 -31.22 -15.44
C MET A 48 43.39 -30.71 -15.83
N ALA A 49 42.61 -31.49 -16.60
CA ALA A 49 41.26 -31.09 -17.00
C ALA A 49 40.31 -30.90 -15.80
N ILE A 50 40.36 -31.80 -14.81
CA ILE A 50 39.56 -31.69 -13.58
C ILE A 50 40.03 -30.50 -12.74
N ALA A 51 41.35 -30.34 -12.54
CA ALA A 51 41.90 -29.23 -11.78
C ALA A 51 41.54 -27.87 -12.40
N ASP A 52 41.59 -27.73 -13.72
CA ASP A 52 41.21 -26.49 -14.39
C ASP A 52 39.70 -26.22 -14.32
N SER A 53 38.87 -27.27 -14.36
CA SER A 53 37.43 -27.15 -14.12
C SER A 53 37.12 -26.68 -12.68
N LEU A 54 37.74 -27.29 -11.67
CA LEU A 54 37.58 -26.90 -10.27
C LEU A 54 38.12 -25.49 -10.02
N ARG A 55 39.24 -25.11 -10.64
CA ARG A 55 39.81 -23.76 -10.58
C ARG A 55 38.84 -22.72 -11.14
N SER A 56 38.26 -23.00 -12.31
CA SER A 56 37.26 -22.15 -12.95
C SER A 56 36.01 -22.01 -12.07
N GLN A 57 35.54 -23.12 -11.49
CA GLN A 57 34.43 -23.12 -10.55
C GLN A 57 34.75 -22.29 -9.29
N ALA A 58 35.91 -22.48 -8.66
CA ALA A 58 36.33 -21.73 -7.47
C ALA A 58 36.45 -20.22 -7.74
N ALA A 59 36.97 -19.82 -8.90
CA ALA A 59 37.03 -18.43 -9.33
C ALA A 59 35.63 -17.84 -9.54
N THR A 60 34.74 -18.61 -10.17
CA THR A 60 33.36 -18.17 -10.44
C THR A 60 32.55 -18.04 -9.15
N LEU A 61 32.68 -19.00 -8.22
CA LEU A 61 32.09 -18.90 -6.88
C LEU A 61 32.65 -17.70 -6.10
N GLY A 62 33.94 -17.38 -6.26
CA GLY A 62 34.53 -16.18 -5.68
C GLY A 62 33.88 -14.89 -6.18
N GLN A 63 33.65 -14.77 -7.49
CA GLN A 63 32.92 -13.63 -8.04
C GLN A 63 31.44 -13.63 -7.61
N ALA A 64 30.80 -14.79 -7.51
CA ALA A 64 29.44 -14.92 -7.02
C ALA A 64 29.27 -14.42 -5.58
N ILE A 65 30.25 -14.68 -4.69
CA ILE A 65 30.27 -14.13 -3.32
C ILE A 65 30.31 -12.60 -3.37
N ASN A 66 31.18 -12.01 -4.21
CA ASN A 66 31.25 -10.55 -4.37
C ASN A 66 29.93 -9.98 -4.91
N ASN A 67 29.34 -10.60 -5.94
CA ASN A 67 28.04 -10.19 -6.48
C ASN A 67 26.94 -10.25 -5.41
N GLY A 68 26.96 -11.26 -4.54
CA GLY A 68 26.04 -11.38 -3.41
C GLY A 68 26.24 -10.26 -2.38
N ASN A 69 27.48 -9.93 -2.04
CA ASN A 69 27.80 -8.81 -1.14
C ASN A 69 27.37 -7.46 -1.73
N ASP A 70 27.55 -7.24 -3.03
CA ASP A 70 27.06 -6.05 -3.73
C ASP A 70 25.54 -5.97 -3.67
N ALA A 71 24.84 -7.09 -3.89
CA ALA A 71 23.39 -7.17 -3.77
C ALA A 71 22.91 -6.81 -2.35
N ILE A 72 23.58 -7.32 -1.31
CA ILE A 72 23.30 -6.95 0.08
C ILE A 72 23.51 -5.45 0.29
N GLY A 73 24.62 -4.88 -0.18
CA GLY A 73 24.89 -3.44 -0.05
C GLY A 73 23.83 -2.57 -0.73
N ILE A 74 23.37 -2.96 -1.91
CA ILE A 74 22.28 -2.28 -2.63
C ILE A 74 20.98 -2.33 -1.80
N LEU A 75 20.58 -3.51 -1.35
CA LEU A 75 19.35 -3.69 -0.59
C LEU A 75 19.39 -2.99 0.77
N GLN A 76 20.54 -2.98 1.44
CA GLN A 76 20.72 -2.25 2.71
C GLN A 76 20.62 -0.73 2.50
N THR A 77 21.17 -0.22 1.40
CA THR A 77 21.04 1.20 1.04
C THR A 77 19.57 1.58 0.86
N ALA A 78 18.80 0.73 0.17
CA ALA A 78 17.36 0.93 0.00
C ALA A 78 16.58 0.87 1.33
N ASP A 79 16.79 -0.17 2.15
CA ASP A 79 16.10 -0.32 3.44
C ASP A 79 16.39 0.85 4.39
N LYS A 80 17.64 1.30 4.49
CA LYS A 80 18.00 2.44 5.35
C LYS A 80 17.43 3.77 4.86
N ALA A 81 17.32 3.97 3.55
CA ALA A 81 16.63 5.14 3.00
C ALA A 81 15.12 5.10 3.28
N MET A 82 14.49 3.92 3.21
CA MET A 82 13.06 3.75 3.52
C MET A 82 12.75 3.97 5.02
N ASP A 83 13.70 3.72 5.91
CA ASP A 83 13.54 4.02 7.34
C ASP A 83 13.26 5.51 7.58
N GLU A 84 13.90 6.41 6.83
CA GLU A 84 13.61 7.85 6.89
C GLU A 84 12.23 8.19 6.30
N GLN A 85 11.81 7.51 5.23
CA GLN A 85 10.45 7.69 4.70
C GLN A 85 9.38 7.32 5.73
N LEU A 86 9.58 6.24 6.50
CA LEU A 86 8.66 5.85 7.56
C LEU A 86 8.59 6.87 8.70
N LYS A 87 9.73 7.42 9.13
CA LYS A 87 9.76 8.52 10.13
C LYS A 87 9.03 9.77 9.63
N ILE A 88 9.17 10.08 8.34
CA ILE A 88 8.44 11.17 7.70
C ILE A 88 6.93 10.90 7.72
N LEU A 89 6.49 9.68 7.36
CA LEU A 89 5.07 9.31 7.40
C LEU A 89 4.48 9.37 8.81
N ASP A 90 5.22 8.91 9.82
CA ASP A 90 4.82 9.03 11.23
C ASP A 90 4.64 10.50 11.65
N THR A 91 5.55 11.36 11.20
CA THR A 91 5.44 12.82 11.42
C THR A 91 4.23 13.41 10.71
N ILE A 92 3.94 12.99 9.46
CA ILE A 92 2.75 13.43 8.72
C ILE A 92 1.48 13.01 9.46
N LYS A 93 1.39 11.75 9.90
CA LYS A 93 0.24 11.24 10.68
C LYS A 93 0.07 12.00 11.99
N THR A 94 1.16 12.31 12.69
CA THR A 94 1.15 13.10 13.92
C THR A 94 0.63 14.52 13.67
N LYS A 95 1.09 15.19 12.59
CA LYS A 95 0.60 16.53 12.22
C LYS A 95 -0.86 16.52 11.77
N ALA A 96 -1.29 15.48 11.06
CA ALA A 96 -2.70 15.30 10.71
C ALA A 96 -3.56 15.12 11.98
N THR A 97 -3.08 14.33 12.94
CA THR A 97 -3.70 14.17 14.28
C THR A 97 -3.81 15.51 15.00
N GLN A 98 -2.74 16.30 14.98
CA GLN A 98 -2.75 17.65 15.56
C GLN A 98 -3.72 18.61 14.86
N ALA A 99 -3.90 18.48 13.54
CA ALA A 99 -4.85 19.30 12.77
C ALA A 99 -6.30 18.91 13.02
N ALA A 100 -6.56 17.65 13.37
CA ALA A 100 -7.89 17.11 13.63
C ALA A 100 -8.50 17.52 14.98
N GLN A 101 -7.79 18.28 15.82
CA GLN A 101 -8.43 18.89 16.99
C GLN A 101 -9.18 20.17 16.60
N ASP A 102 -10.31 20.44 17.25
CA ASP A 102 -11.15 21.60 16.93
C ASP A 102 -10.69 22.91 17.60
N GLY A 103 -9.73 22.82 18.53
CA GLY A 103 -9.03 24.00 19.06
C GLY A 103 -8.10 24.70 18.07
N GLN A 104 -7.94 24.16 16.85
CA GLN A 104 -7.13 24.77 15.79
C GLN A 104 -7.99 25.67 14.90
N SER A 105 -7.49 26.87 14.62
CA SER A 105 -8.05 27.75 13.60
C SER A 105 -7.72 27.28 12.18
N LEU A 106 -8.45 27.76 11.17
CA LEU A 106 -8.08 27.55 9.77
C LEU A 106 -6.63 28.00 9.47
N LYS A 107 -6.19 29.13 10.05
CA LYS A 107 -4.83 29.64 9.88
C LYS A 107 -3.77 28.67 10.39
N THR A 108 -4.01 28.04 11.54
CA THR A 108 -3.06 27.09 12.12
C THR A 108 -3.07 25.75 11.39
N ARG A 109 -4.24 25.27 10.94
CA ARG A 109 -4.30 24.09 10.05
C ARG A 109 -3.59 24.32 8.72
N THR A 110 -3.65 25.52 8.14
CA THR A 110 -2.87 25.88 6.94
C THR A 110 -1.36 25.81 7.17
N MET A 111 -0.88 26.19 8.36
CA MET A 111 0.54 26.03 8.72
C MET A 111 0.93 24.54 8.82
N LEU A 112 0.08 23.70 9.42
CA LEU A 112 0.30 22.25 9.47
C LEU A 112 0.32 21.62 8.08
N GLN A 113 -0.57 22.04 7.18
CA GLN A 113 -0.57 21.59 5.79
C GLN A 113 0.72 21.99 5.06
N ALA A 114 1.24 23.20 5.30
CA ALA A 114 2.49 23.64 4.70
C ALA A 114 3.70 22.79 5.14
N ASP A 115 3.73 22.36 6.41
CA ASP A 115 4.75 21.43 6.90
C ASP A 115 4.60 20.05 6.27
N ILE A 116 3.37 19.51 6.20
CA ILE A 116 3.08 18.23 5.57
C ILE A 116 3.50 18.25 4.09
N ASN A 117 3.31 19.36 3.39
CA ASN A 117 3.74 19.52 2.00
C ASN A 117 5.25 19.38 1.84
N ARG A 118 6.04 19.96 2.75
CA ARG A 118 7.52 19.83 2.73
C ARG A 118 7.97 18.42 3.08
N LEU A 119 7.30 17.79 4.05
CA LEU A 119 7.57 16.40 4.42
C LEU A 119 7.31 15.44 3.25
N MET A 120 6.21 15.62 2.51
CA MET A 120 5.94 14.82 1.31
C MET A 120 6.93 15.12 0.17
N GLU A 121 7.37 16.37 0.01
CA GLU A 121 8.44 16.72 -0.93
C GLU A 121 9.75 16.00 -0.57
N GLU A 122 10.09 15.91 0.72
CA GLU A 122 11.27 15.19 1.17
C GLU A 122 11.14 13.67 1.01
N LEU A 123 9.95 13.10 1.27
CA LEU A 123 9.67 11.70 0.98
C LEU A 123 9.91 11.37 -0.49
N ASP A 124 9.44 12.22 -1.40
CA ASP A 124 9.67 12.09 -2.84
C ASP A 124 11.14 12.31 -3.21
N ASN A 125 11.85 13.24 -2.57
CA ASN A 125 13.28 13.44 -2.77
C ASN A 125 14.04 12.15 -2.45
N ILE A 126 13.78 11.52 -1.30
CA ILE A 126 14.41 10.24 -0.92
C ILE A 126 14.09 9.16 -1.96
N ALA A 127 12.83 9.04 -2.38
CA ALA A 127 12.41 8.04 -3.37
C ALA A 127 13.10 8.20 -4.73
N ASN A 128 13.34 9.43 -5.16
CA ASN A 128 13.88 9.75 -6.50
C ASN A 128 15.40 9.94 -6.53
N THR A 129 16.07 10.06 -5.38
CA THR A 129 17.53 10.28 -5.30
C THR A 129 18.30 9.05 -4.82
N THR A 130 17.65 8.16 -4.06
CA THR A 130 18.28 6.93 -3.56
C THR A 130 18.66 6.01 -4.72
N SER A 131 19.96 5.98 -5.00
CA SER A 131 20.52 5.26 -6.14
C SER A 131 21.82 4.56 -5.80
N PHE A 132 22.11 3.48 -6.54
CA PHE A 132 23.39 2.80 -6.49
C PHE A 132 24.01 2.79 -7.89
N ASN A 133 25.15 3.47 -8.05
CA ASN A 133 25.86 3.61 -9.32
C ASN A 133 24.93 4.01 -10.50
N GLY A 134 24.07 5.01 -10.26
CA GLY A 134 23.10 5.52 -11.25
C GLY A 134 21.81 4.71 -11.38
N LYS A 135 21.69 3.53 -10.77
CA LYS A 135 20.42 2.79 -10.70
C LYS A 135 19.56 3.31 -9.54
N GLN A 136 18.41 3.89 -9.87
CA GLN A 136 17.40 4.30 -8.87
C GLN A 136 16.78 3.08 -8.21
N LEU A 137 16.74 3.06 -6.88
CA LEU A 137 16.33 1.88 -6.10
C LEU A 137 14.86 1.95 -5.71
N LEU A 138 14.42 3.12 -5.21
CA LEU A 138 13.11 3.31 -4.58
C LEU A 138 12.03 3.86 -5.54
N SER A 139 12.39 4.07 -6.79
CA SER A 139 11.54 4.75 -7.78
C SER A 139 10.55 3.82 -8.50
N GLY A 140 10.57 2.50 -8.18
CA GLY A 140 9.80 1.48 -8.88
C GLY A 140 10.42 0.96 -10.18
N ASN A 141 11.63 1.41 -10.55
CA ASN A 141 12.35 0.88 -11.72
C ASN A 141 13.22 -0.34 -11.39
N PHE A 142 13.43 -0.61 -10.10
CA PHE A 142 14.24 -1.72 -9.61
C PHE A 142 13.39 -3.01 -9.54
N ILE A 143 12.89 -3.45 -10.69
CA ILE A 143 12.03 -4.65 -10.80
C ILE A 143 12.82 -5.75 -11.49
N ASN A 144 12.68 -7.00 -11.01
CA ASN A 144 13.27 -8.20 -11.59
C ASN A 144 14.79 -8.08 -11.82
N GLN A 145 15.50 -7.42 -10.89
CA GLN A 145 16.96 -7.31 -10.98
C GLN A 145 17.58 -8.65 -10.59
N GLU A 146 18.43 -9.19 -11.45
CA GLU A 146 19.06 -10.49 -11.27
C GLU A 146 20.51 -10.33 -10.80
N PHE A 147 20.86 -11.10 -9.77
CA PHE A 147 22.23 -11.21 -9.27
C PHE A 147 22.73 -12.63 -9.50
N GLN A 148 23.73 -12.79 -10.36
CA GLN A 148 24.38 -14.07 -10.61
C GLN A 148 25.22 -14.47 -9.38
N ILE A 149 24.79 -15.53 -8.71
CA ILE A 149 25.33 -16.00 -7.42
C ILE A 149 25.78 -17.47 -7.50
N GLY A 150 25.90 -18.06 -8.69
CA GLY A 150 26.35 -19.44 -8.82
C GLY A 150 27.45 -19.63 -9.86
N ALA A 151 28.04 -20.83 -9.84
CA ALA A 151 29.10 -21.23 -10.76
C ALA A 151 28.61 -21.51 -12.18
N SER A 152 27.33 -21.89 -12.32
CA SER A 152 26.71 -22.21 -13.61
C SER A 152 25.80 -21.09 -14.07
N SER A 153 25.55 -21.03 -15.38
CA SER A 153 24.62 -20.06 -15.97
C SER A 153 23.23 -20.11 -15.31
N ASN A 154 22.60 -18.94 -15.18
CA ASN A 154 21.24 -18.74 -14.65
C ASN A 154 21.02 -19.14 -13.18
N GLN A 155 22.09 -19.24 -12.39
CA GLN A 155 21.99 -19.37 -10.93
C GLN A 155 21.91 -17.97 -10.31
N THR A 156 20.71 -17.40 -10.28
CA THR A 156 20.48 -16.01 -9.88
C THR A 156 19.51 -15.86 -8.71
N VAL A 157 19.65 -14.77 -7.94
CA VAL A 157 18.59 -14.27 -7.05
C VAL A 157 17.95 -13.06 -7.72
N LYS A 158 16.61 -13.00 -7.67
CA LYS A 158 15.83 -11.87 -8.16
C LYS A 158 15.50 -10.94 -7.01
N ALA A 159 15.73 -9.66 -7.20
CA ALA A 159 15.28 -8.61 -6.30
C ALA A 159 14.33 -7.66 -7.02
N THR A 160 13.23 -7.35 -6.37
CA THR A 160 12.28 -6.32 -6.80
C THR A 160 12.06 -5.39 -5.62
N ILE A 161 12.20 -4.09 -5.84
CA ILE A 161 11.85 -3.05 -4.90
C ILE A 161 10.67 -2.27 -5.49
N GLY A 162 9.58 -2.21 -4.74
CA GLY A 162 8.38 -1.48 -5.14
C GLY A 162 8.60 0.03 -5.26
N ALA A 163 7.67 0.70 -5.92
CA ALA A 163 7.63 2.16 -5.99
C ALA A 163 7.25 2.75 -4.63
N THR A 164 8.02 3.73 -4.14
CA THR A 164 7.80 4.37 -2.82
C THR A 164 7.41 5.85 -2.92
N GLN A 165 7.18 6.40 -4.12
CA GLN A 165 6.80 7.80 -4.26
C GLN A 165 5.42 8.07 -3.65
N SER A 166 5.19 9.29 -3.17
CA SER A 166 3.92 9.69 -2.54
C SER A 166 2.67 9.52 -3.42
N SER A 167 2.81 9.43 -4.75
CA SER A 167 1.70 9.13 -5.66
C SER A 167 1.39 7.64 -5.84
N LYS A 168 2.22 6.76 -5.30
CA LYS A 168 2.10 5.29 -5.42
C LYS A 168 1.84 4.60 -4.09
N ILE A 169 2.04 5.30 -2.98
CA ILE A 169 1.73 4.83 -1.62
C ILE A 169 0.54 5.61 -1.04
N GLY A 170 -0.05 5.07 0.03
CA GLY A 170 -1.15 5.74 0.72
C GLY A 170 -2.44 5.72 -0.09
N LEU A 171 -2.64 4.72 -0.95
CA LEU A 171 -3.85 4.60 -1.75
C LEU A 171 -4.98 4.07 -0.87
N THR A 172 -5.77 4.95 -0.27
CA THR A 172 -6.96 4.58 0.51
C THR A 172 -8.21 4.68 -0.31
N ARG A 173 -9.10 3.70 -0.20
CA ARG A 173 -10.43 3.73 -0.79
C ARG A 173 -11.42 4.32 0.21
N PHE A 174 -12.14 5.35 -0.21
CA PHE A 174 -13.25 5.94 0.51
C PHE A 174 -14.56 5.63 -0.20
N GLU A 175 -15.58 5.18 0.53
CA GLU A 175 -16.92 4.99 0.02
C GLU A 175 -17.95 5.55 1.00
N THR A 176 -18.85 6.39 0.52
CA THR A 176 -19.95 6.92 1.34
C THR A 176 -21.28 6.67 0.65
N GLY A 177 -22.18 6.00 1.38
CA GLY A 177 -23.52 5.69 0.91
C GLY A 177 -24.41 6.91 0.72
N GLY A 178 -25.58 6.70 0.13
CA GLY A 178 -26.64 7.71 0.03
C GLY A 178 -27.26 8.04 1.39
N ARG A 179 -28.04 9.12 1.46
CA ARG A 179 -28.82 9.46 2.66
C ARG A 179 -29.88 8.39 2.93
N ILE A 180 -30.01 7.96 4.18
CA ILE A 180 -30.94 6.92 4.61
C ILE A 180 -32.20 7.57 5.18
N SER A 181 -33.37 7.20 4.65
CA SER A 181 -34.68 7.75 5.06
C SER A 181 -35.68 6.66 5.48
N SER A 182 -35.19 5.46 5.78
CA SER A 182 -36.04 4.34 6.24
C SER A 182 -35.28 3.49 7.26
N SER A 183 -36.02 2.93 8.22
CA SER A 183 -35.52 2.01 9.25
C SER A 183 -35.72 0.56 8.86
N GLY A 184 -34.94 -0.32 9.48
CA GLY A 184 -35.06 -1.76 9.31
C GLY A 184 -33.84 -2.52 9.80
N GLU A 185 -33.89 -3.85 9.67
CA GLU A 185 -32.75 -4.71 9.97
C GLU A 185 -31.85 -4.85 8.74
N VAL A 186 -30.54 -4.71 8.93
CA VAL A 186 -29.52 -4.94 7.92
C VAL A 186 -28.60 -6.08 8.34
N GLN A 187 -28.18 -6.88 7.37
CA GLN A 187 -27.03 -7.77 7.52
C GLN A 187 -26.04 -7.43 6.41
N PHE A 188 -24.88 -6.92 6.82
CA PHE A 188 -23.83 -6.47 5.93
C PHE A 188 -22.87 -7.62 5.62
N THR A 189 -22.41 -7.75 4.37
CA THR A 189 -21.45 -8.77 3.97
C THR A 189 -20.41 -8.16 3.04
N LEU A 190 -19.13 -8.22 3.42
CA LEU A 190 -18.01 -7.91 2.54
C LEU A 190 -17.69 -9.13 1.69
N LYS A 191 -17.73 -8.96 0.38
CA LYS A 191 -17.38 -10.00 -0.57
C LYS A 191 -15.87 -10.09 -0.70
N ASN A 192 -15.35 -11.31 -0.79
CA ASN A 192 -13.95 -11.56 -1.12
C ASN A 192 -12.95 -10.79 -0.23
N TYR A 193 -13.19 -10.76 1.08
CA TYR A 193 -12.44 -9.87 1.98
C TYR A 193 -10.95 -10.25 2.07
N ASN A 194 -10.63 -11.54 1.97
CA ASN A 194 -9.27 -12.11 2.04
C ASN A 194 -8.78 -12.69 0.69
N GLY A 195 -9.51 -12.49 -0.41
CA GLY A 195 -9.19 -13.09 -1.71
C GLY A 195 -9.85 -14.46 -1.97
N ILE A 196 -10.61 -15.01 -1.01
CA ILE A 196 -11.28 -16.32 -1.13
C ILE A 196 -12.72 -16.27 -0.60
N ASP A 197 -12.89 -15.82 0.64
CA ASP A 197 -14.14 -15.93 1.39
C ASP A 197 -14.90 -14.60 1.48
N ASP A 198 -16.19 -14.69 1.79
CA ASP A 198 -17.00 -13.56 2.19
C ASP A 198 -16.96 -13.38 3.72
N PHE A 199 -17.04 -12.14 4.21
CA PHE A 199 -17.17 -11.82 5.61
C PHE A 199 -18.57 -11.28 5.91
N GLN A 200 -19.37 -12.05 6.63
CA GLN A 200 -20.73 -11.66 7.02
C GLN A 200 -20.75 -11.11 8.45
N PHE A 201 -21.24 -9.88 8.62
CA PHE A 201 -21.42 -9.26 9.92
C PHE A 201 -22.71 -9.72 10.61
N GLN A 202 -22.79 -9.44 11.91
CA GLN A 202 -24.02 -9.63 12.66
C GLN A 202 -25.13 -8.71 12.14
N LYS A 203 -26.37 -9.10 12.40
CA LYS A 203 -27.54 -8.27 12.09
C LYS A 203 -27.58 -7.05 12.99
N VAL A 204 -27.82 -5.89 12.40
CA VAL A 204 -27.95 -4.62 13.12
C VAL A 204 -29.27 -3.97 12.73
N VAL A 205 -29.97 -3.40 13.72
CA VAL A 205 -31.20 -2.64 13.49
C VAL A 205 -30.85 -1.18 13.29
N ILE A 206 -31.36 -0.57 12.21
CA ILE A 206 -31.29 0.86 11.96
C ILE A 206 -32.59 1.49 12.44
N SER A 207 -32.54 2.26 13.53
CA SER A 207 -33.71 2.94 14.10
C SER A 207 -33.32 4.19 14.91
N THR A 208 -34.29 4.77 15.62
CA THR A 208 -34.11 5.90 16.56
C THR A 208 -33.84 5.46 18.00
N SER A 209 -33.90 4.16 18.30
CA SER A 209 -33.75 3.62 19.65
C SER A 209 -32.28 3.56 20.09
N VAL A 210 -32.05 3.53 21.41
CA VAL A 210 -30.72 3.31 21.99
C VAL A 210 -30.16 1.95 21.55
N GLY A 211 -28.86 1.91 21.23
CA GLY A 211 -28.19 0.69 20.74
C GLY A 211 -28.52 0.30 19.30
N THR A 212 -29.16 1.19 18.54
CA THR A 212 -29.49 0.98 17.12
C THR A 212 -28.98 2.14 16.26
N GLY A 213 -29.12 2.03 14.94
CA GLY A 213 -28.70 3.07 14.00
C GLY A 213 -27.30 2.82 13.43
N LEU A 214 -26.78 3.85 12.75
CA LEU A 214 -25.47 3.76 12.10
C LEU A 214 -24.31 3.68 13.10
N GLY A 215 -24.49 4.19 14.32
CA GLY A 215 -23.50 4.04 15.38
C GLY A 215 -23.23 2.58 15.71
N ALA A 216 -24.29 1.80 15.95
CA ALA A 216 -24.19 0.36 16.22
C ALA A 216 -23.60 -0.40 15.02
N LEU A 217 -23.96 -0.04 13.78
CA LEU A 217 -23.40 -0.67 12.59
C LEU A 217 -21.91 -0.36 12.40
N ALA A 218 -21.51 0.89 12.61
CA ALA A 218 -20.11 1.29 12.50
C ALA A 218 -19.25 0.60 13.58
N GLU A 219 -19.77 0.45 14.80
CA GLU A 219 -19.12 -0.32 15.87
C GLU A 219 -18.90 -1.78 15.47
N GLU A 220 -19.93 -2.45 14.93
CA GLU A 220 -19.84 -3.84 14.48
C GLU A 220 -18.83 -4.01 13.32
N ILE A 221 -18.79 -3.08 12.37
CA ILE A 221 -17.80 -3.10 11.28
C ILE A 221 -16.38 -2.91 11.85
N ASN A 222 -16.19 -1.88 12.69
CA ASN A 222 -14.89 -1.54 13.25
C ASN A 222 -14.33 -2.62 14.17
N LYS A 223 -15.19 -3.42 14.82
CA LYS A 223 -14.76 -4.56 15.66
C LYS A 223 -13.98 -5.62 14.88
N SER A 224 -14.22 -5.73 13.57
CA SER A 224 -13.52 -6.66 12.67
C SER A 224 -12.59 -5.95 11.68
N ALA A 225 -12.21 -4.70 11.95
CA ALA A 225 -11.37 -3.90 11.06
C ALA A 225 -9.99 -4.54 10.83
N ASP A 226 -9.38 -5.12 11.85
CA ASP A 226 -8.06 -5.79 11.75
C ASP A 226 -8.08 -7.00 10.79
N GLN A 227 -9.24 -7.64 10.63
CA GLN A 227 -9.41 -8.80 9.74
C GLN A 227 -9.81 -8.39 8.32
N THR A 228 -10.67 -7.38 8.21
CA THR A 228 -11.30 -6.99 6.93
C THR A 228 -10.55 -5.87 6.21
N GLY A 229 -9.74 -5.10 6.93
CA GLY A 229 -9.10 -3.88 6.42
C GLY A 229 -10.09 -2.74 6.16
N VAL A 230 -11.35 -2.87 6.58
CA VAL A 230 -12.42 -1.88 6.38
C VAL A 230 -12.80 -1.26 7.71
N ARG A 231 -12.76 0.07 7.79
CA ARG A 231 -13.23 0.86 8.91
C ARG A 231 -14.48 1.64 8.50
N ALA A 232 -15.35 1.89 9.46
CA ALA A 232 -16.60 2.61 9.26
C ALA A 232 -16.71 3.84 10.15
N THR A 233 -17.29 4.89 9.62
CA THR A 233 -17.75 6.06 10.36
C THR A 233 -19.14 6.44 9.86
N PHE A 234 -19.81 7.31 10.61
CA PHE A 234 -21.15 7.75 10.26
C PHE A 234 -21.24 9.26 10.43
N THR A 235 -22.21 9.87 9.73
CA THR A 235 -22.67 11.21 10.07
C THR A 235 -24.18 11.23 10.02
N VAL A 236 -24.82 11.59 11.13
CA VAL A 236 -26.28 11.68 11.25
C VAL A 236 -26.67 13.09 11.62
N GLU A 237 -27.02 13.85 10.60
CA GLU A 237 -27.35 15.26 10.71
C GLU A 237 -28.50 15.63 9.76
N THR A 238 -29.44 16.45 10.24
CA THR A 238 -30.50 17.07 9.45
C THR A 238 -30.34 18.57 9.53
N ARG A 239 -30.13 19.23 8.39
CA ARG A 239 -29.96 20.69 8.30
C ARG A 239 -31.10 21.32 7.51
N GLY A 240 -31.73 22.34 8.07
CA GLY A 240 -32.75 23.12 7.39
C GLY A 240 -32.22 23.73 6.09
N MET A 241 -33.08 23.88 5.08
CA MET A 241 -32.68 24.33 3.73
C MET A 241 -32.25 25.79 3.68
N ALA A 242 -32.63 26.59 4.67
CA ALA A 242 -32.34 28.01 4.74
C ALA A 242 -32.34 28.46 6.21
N ALA A 243 -31.96 29.72 6.41
CA ALA A 243 -31.96 30.32 7.73
C ALA A 243 -33.37 30.26 8.36
N VAL A 244 -33.43 29.97 9.66
CA VAL A 244 -34.69 29.86 10.39
C VAL A 244 -35.49 31.16 10.27
N ARG A 245 -36.79 31.03 10.04
CA ARG A 245 -37.75 32.14 10.01
C ARG A 245 -38.83 31.94 11.06
N ALA A 246 -39.47 33.03 11.45
CA ALA A 246 -40.50 33.03 12.47
C ALA A 246 -41.62 32.03 12.14
N GLY A 247 -41.96 31.21 13.14
CA GLY A 247 -42.88 30.11 13.00
C GLY A 247 -43.29 29.52 14.34
N THR A 248 -44.06 28.45 14.28
CA THR A 248 -44.54 27.75 15.47
C THR A 248 -44.65 26.27 15.17
N THR A 249 -44.20 25.44 16.09
CA THR A 249 -44.36 23.98 16.02
C THR A 249 -45.81 23.58 16.39
N SER A 250 -46.25 22.38 16.00
CA SER A 250 -47.55 21.87 16.42
C SER A 250 -47.53 21.39 17.88
N ASP A 251 -48.71 21.29 18.52
CA ASP A 251 -48.81 20.64 19.85
C ASP A 251 -48.37 19.16 19.82
N THR A 252 -48.41 18.53 18.66
CA THR A 252 -47.94 17.14 18.46
C THR A 252 -46.47 17.03 18.09
N PHE A 253 -45.71 18.15 18.09
CA PHE A 253 -44.30 18.13 17.73
C PHE A 253 -43.50 17.24 18.67
N ALA A 254 -42.84 16.23 18.09
CA ALA A 254 -42.03 15.26 18.80
C ALA A 254 -40.78 14.91 18.00
N ILE A 255 -39.72 14.51 18.70
CA ILE A 255 -38.49 13.99 18.08
C ILE A 255 -38.18 12.64 18.71
N ASN A 256 -37.93 11.63 17.87
CA ASN A 256 -37.65 10.26 18.27
C ASN A 256 -38.68 9.70 19.28
N GLY A 257 -39.96 10.03 19.09
CA GLY A 257 -41.08 9.61 19.94
C GLY A 257 -41.28 10.43 21.22
N VAL A 258 -40.44 11.43 21.50
CA VAL A 258 -40.57 12.30 22.68
C VAL A 258 -41.30 13.59 22.31
N LYS A 259 -42.47 13.83 22.91
CA LYS A 259 -43.26 15.06 22.69
C LYS A 259 -42.54 16.28 23.29
N ILE A 260 -42.30 17.29 22.47
CA ILE A 260 -41.77 18.61 22.84
C ILE A 260 -42.92 19.62 22.92
N GLY A 261 -43.90 19.52 22.01
CA GLY A 261 -45.08 20.38 21.98
C GLY A 261 -44.89 21.70 21.22
N GLN A 262 -45.84 22.62 21.43
CA GLN A 262 -45.88 23.89 20.73
C GLN A 262 -44.82 24.86 21.23
N VAL A 263 -44.02 25.38 20.29
CA VAL A 263 -42.92 26.33 20.53
C VAL A 263 -42.99 27.39 19.44
N ALA A 264 -43.11 28.66 19.84
CA ALA A 264 -43.02 29.79 18.93
C ALA A 264 -41.58 30.29 18.86
N TYR A 265 -41.06 30.43 17.64
CA TYR A 265 -39.68 30.84 17.39
C TYR A 265 -39.65 32.01 16.40
N GLU A 266 -38.66 32.88 16.56
CA GLU A 266 -38.48 34.10 15.77
C GLU A 266 -37.52 33.88 14.59
N ASP A 267 -37.34 34.90 13.75
CA ASP A 267 -36.34 34.85 12.69
C ASP A 267 -34.94 34.59 13.29
N GLY A 268 -34.21 33.63 12.70
CA GLY A 268 -32.93 33.17 13.19
C GLY A 268 -32.96 32.44 14.54
N ASP A 269 -34.15 32.07 15.05
CA ASP A 269 -34.35 31.60 16.43
C ASP A 269 -33.74 32.59 17.45
N ALA A 270 -33.95 33.90 17.24
CA ALA A 270 -33.35 34.95 18.09
C ALA A 270 -33.74 34.85 19.57
N ASN A 271 -34.93 34.30 19.86
CA ASN A 271 -35.39 34.00 21.21
C ASN A 271 -34.80 32.70 21.78
N GLY A 272 -34.07 31.91 20.97
CA GLY A 272 -33.47 30.63 21.32
C GLY A 272 -34.48 29.55 21.70
N ALA A 273 -35.77 29.77 21.43
CA ALA A 273 -36.85 28.95 21.96
C ALA A 273 -36.87 27.57 21.30
N LEU A 274 -36.67 27.50 19.98
CA LEU A 274 -36.70 26.24 19.25
C LEU A 274 -35.51 25.36 19.65
N VAL A 275 -34.30 25.91 19.62
CA VAL A 275 -33.10 25.17 20.02
C VAL A 275 -33.17 24.73 21.48
N SER A 276 -33.60 25.60 22.39
CA SER A 276 -33.71 25.26 23.82
C SER A 276 -34.75 24.18 24.07
N ALA A 277 -35.91 24.24 23.41
CA ALA A 277 -36.96 23.25 23.57
C ALA A 277 -36.51 21.86 23.09
N ILE A 278 -35.83 21.77 21.94
CA ILE A 278 -35.28 20.49 21.45
C ILE A 278 -34.17 19.98 22.38
N ASN A 279 -33.26 20.87 22.80
CA ASN A 279 -32.15 20.49 23.66
C ASN A 279 -32.55 20.12 25.10
N SER A 280 -33.74 20.51 25.55
CA SER A 280 -34.27 20.12 26.87
C SER A 280 -34.50 18.61 27.01
N VAL A 281 -34.65 17.90 25.87
CA VAL A 281 -34.88 16.45 25.82
C VAL A 281 -33.75 15.68 25.13
N LYS A 282 -32.60 16.33 24.86
CA LYS A 282 -31.49 15.76 24.06
C LYS A 282 -30.96 14.44 24.60
N ASP A 283 -30.91 14.26 25.91
CA ASP A 283 -30.37 13.04 26.53
C ASP A 283 -31.33 11.85 26.35
N THR A 284 -32.63 12.12 26.14
CA THR A 284 -33.63 11.09 25.83
C THR A 284 -33.71 10.83 24.33
N THR A 285 -33.80 11.89 23.52
CA THR A 285 -33.94 11.78 22.06
C THR A 285 -32.65 11.37 21.36
N GLY A 286 -31.49 11.70 21.94
CA GLY A 286 -30.17 11.58 21.30
C GLY A 286 -29.85 12.66 20.28
N VAL A 287 -30.73 13.67 20.15
CA VAL A 287 -30.65 14.70 19.13
C VAL A 287 -30.33 16.04 19.79
N GLU A 288 -29.27 16.67 19.29
CA GLU A 288 -28.86 18.02 19.68
C GLU A 288 -29.18 19.02 18.57
N ALA A 289 -29.83 20.12 18.93
CA ALA A 289 -30.15 21.21 18.04
C ALA A 289 -29.13 22.35 18.18
N SER A 290 -28.80 22.98 17.05
CA SER A 290 -27.98 24.19 16.98
C SER A 290 -28.41 25.05 15.78
N ILE A 291 -28.02 26.32 15.77
CA ILE A 291 -28.10 27.18 14.59
C ILE A 291 -26.69 27.27 13.99
N ASP A 292 -26.55 26.91 12.71
CA ASP A 292 -25.26 26.95 12.03
C ASP A 292 -24.83 28.38 11.66
N ALA A 293 -23.62 28.54 11.12
CA ALA A 293 -23.08 29.84 10.72
C ALA A 293 -23.89 30.55 9.61
N ASN A 294 -24.75 29.83 8.88
CA ASN A 294 -25.65 30.37 7.86
C ASN A 294 -27.05 30.66 8.42
N GLY A 295 -27.28 30.48 9.73
CA GLY A 295 -28.57 30.67 10.38
C GLY A 295 -29.53 29.48 10.25
N GLN A 296 -29.08 28.35 9.71
CA GLN A 296 -29.92 27.17 9.46
C GLN A 296 -30.03 26.32 10.73
N LEU A 297 -31.20 25.72 10.97
CA LEU A 297 -31.35 24.74 12.04
C LEU A 297 -30.58 23.47 11.70
N LEU A 298 -29.66 23.06 12.56
CA LEU A 298 -28.90 21.82 12.48
C LEU A 298 -29.29 20.90 13.64
N LEU A 299 -29.77 19.71 13.31
CA LEU A 299 -30.04 18.63 14.25
C LEU A 299 -28.97 17.55 14.06
N THR A 300 -28.23 17.22 15.11
CA THR A 300 -27.15 16.24 15.06
C THR A 300 -27.40 15.13 16.07
N SER A 301 -27.17 13.88 15.65
CA SER A 301 -27.21 12.71 16.53
C SER A 301 -25.80 12.19 16.78
N ARG A 302 -25.32 12.36 18.02
CA ARG A 302 -23.93 12.03 18.40
C ARG A 302 -23.66 10.53 18.41
N GLU A 303 -24.65 9.74 18.82
CA GLU A 303 -24.56 8.27 18.91
C GLU A 303 -24.88 7.57 17.59
N GLY A 304 -25.19 8.32 16.53
CA GLY A 304 -25.55 7.74 15.23
C GLY A 304 -26.93 7.10 15.19
N ARG A 305 -27.81 7.44 16.13
CA ARG A 305 -29.25 7.12 16.10
C ARG A 305 -29.94 7.95 15.02
N GLY A 306 -31.00 7.42 14.41
CA GLY A 306 -31.82 8.20 13.48
C GLY A 306 -32.46 9.42 14.13
N ILE A 307 -32.73 10.43 13.31
CA ILE A 307 -33.50 11.62 13.64
C ILE A 307 -34.85 11.47 12.93
N LYS A 308 -35.90 11.24 13.73
CA LYS A 308 -37.28 11.20 13.27
C LYS A 308 -38.08 12.30 13.95
N ILE A 309 -38.60 13.22 13.15
CA ILE A 309 -39.45 14.33 13.57
C ILE A 309 -40.89 13.93 13.29
N GLU A 310 -41.75 14.09 14.29
CA GLU A 310 -43.18 13.82 14.23
C GLU A 310 -43.93 15.10 14.57
N GLY A 311 -45.14 15.26 14.02
CA GLY A 311 -45.84 16.55 14.05
C GLY A 311 -45.21 17.60 13.12
N SER A 312 -45.67 18.84 13.19
CA SER A 312 -45.12 19.94 12.39
C SER A 312 -44.06 20.69 13.18
N ILE A 313 -42.84 20.77 12.64
CA ILE A 313 -41.79 21.68 13.14
C ILE A 313 -41.96 23.13 12.65
N GLY A 314 -43.00 23.40 11.83
CA GLY A 314 -43.28 24.69 11.22
C GLY A 314 -42.43 24.99 9.97
N GLY A 315 -43.07 25.55 8.95
CA GLY A 315 -42.41 25.84 7.65
C GLY A 315 -41.22 26.81 7.75
N GLY A 316 -41.18 27.62 8.80
CA GLY A 316 -40.06 28.53 9.09
C GLY A 316 -38.75 27.84 9.48
N ALA A 317 -38.78 26.57 9.93
CA ALA A 317 -37.57 25.81 10.24
C ALA A 317 -36.87 25.25 8.98
N PHE A 318 -37.54 25.31 7.82
CA PHE A 318 -37.05 24.79 6.53
C PHE A 318 -36.61 23.31 6.59
N ILE A 319 -37.22 22.52 7.47
CA ILE A 319 -37.13 21.05 7.45
C ILE A 319 -38.40 20.54 6.79
N ASN A 320 -38.25 19.91 5.64
CA ASN A 320 -39.35 19.44 4.83
C ASN A 320 -39.74 17.98 5.17
N LYS A 321 -40.84 17.49 4.57
CA LYS A 321 -41.33 16.12 4.81
C LYS A 321 -40.27 15.04 4.56
N ASP A 322 -39.48 15.20 3.50
CA ASP A 322 -38.43 14.23 3.10
C ASP A 322 -37.17 14.30 3.98
N MET A 323 -37.11 15.23 4.94
CA MET A 323 -36.04 15.40 5.91
C MET A 323 -36.47 15.03 7.34
N MET A 324 -37.77 14.85 7.57
CA MET A 324 -38.32 14.50 8.87
C MET A 324 -37.93 13.10 9.32
N GLU A 325 -37.53 12.21 8.40
CA GLU A 325 -36.99 10.90 8.74
C GLU A 325 -35.61 10.72 8.10
N ASN A 326 -34.57 10.71 8.93
CA ASN A 326 -33.17 10.67 8.49
C ASN A 326 -32.34 9.80 9.43
N TYR A 327 -31.69 8.76 8.89
CA TYR A 327 -30.76 7.89 9.63
C TYR A 327 -29.29 8.18 9.28
N GLY A 328 -29.03 9.26 8.54
CA GLY A 328 -27.70 9.74 8.19
C GLY A 328 -27.06 9.00 7.02
N ARG A 329 -25.73 8.94 7.04
CA ARG A 329 -24.89 8.30 6.01
C ARG A 329 -23.79 7.49 6.66
N LEU A 330 -23.52 6.32 6.08
CA LEU A 330 -22.39 5.46 6.42
C LEU A 330 -21.23 5.75 5.46
N SER A 331 -20.04 5.92 6.01
CA SER A 331 -18.78 6.08 5.29
C SER A 331 -17.83 4.96 5.65
N LEU A 332 -17.21 4.36 4.65
CA LEU A 332 -16.29 3.25 4.74
C LEU A 332 -14.93 3.68 4.22
N VAL A 333 -13.89 3.23 4.88
CA VAL A 333 -12.49 3.47 4.50
C VAL A 333 -11.77 2.14 4.45
N LYS A 334 -11.11 1.86 3.33
CA LYS A 334 -10.28 0.67 3.15
C LYS A 334 -8.85 1.06 2.80
N ASN A 335 -7.90 0.37 3.42
CA ASN A 335 -6.48 0.71 3.40
C ASN A 335 -5.67 0.07 2.25
N ASP A 336 -6.31 -0.48 1.21
CA ASP A 336 -5.62 -1.14 0.08
C ASP A 336 -5.95 -0.56 -1.30
N GLY A 337 -6.77 0.50 -1.34
CA GLY A 337 -7.15 1.22 -2.56
C GLY A 337 -8.08 0.48 -3.50
N LYS A 338 -8.42 -0.78 -3.21
CA LYS A 338 -9.36 -1.60 -3.99
C LYS A 338 -10.79 -1.27 -3.59
N ASP A 339 -11.72 -1.64 -4.47
CA ASP A 339 -13.16 -1.51 -4.25
C ASP A 339 -13.61 -2.26 -2.98
N ILE A 340 -14.59 -1.70 -2.26
CA ILE A 340 -15.24 -2.36 -1.13
C ILE A 340 -16.47 -3.08 -1.67
N LEU A 341 -16.31 -4.36 -1.99
CA LEU A 341 -17.39 -5.15 -2.55
C LEU A 341 -18.41 -5.51 -1.47
N ILE A 342 -19.55 -4.83 -1.48
CA ILE A 342 -20.60 -4.96 -0.45
C ILE A 342 -21.78 -5.76 -1.00
N SER A 343 -22.33 -6.63 -0.16
CA SER A 343 -23.57 -7.38 -0.38
C SER A 343 -24.30 -7.59 0.94
N GLY A 344 -25.48 -8.20 0.90
CA GLY A 344 -26.23 -8.55 2.09
C GLY A 344 -27.73 -8.28 1.96
N THR A 345 -28.41 -8.23 3.11
CA THR A 345 -29.87 -7.99 3.19
C THR A 345 -30.12 -6.65 3.86
N GLY A 346 -31.13 -5.90 3.39
CA GLY A 346 -31.50 -4.60 4.01
C GLY A 346 -30.52 -3.47 3.73
N LEU A 347 -29.68 -3.55 2.69
CA LEU A 347 -28.65 -2.53 2.39
C LEU A 347 -29.21 -1.13 2.13
N SER A 348 -30.47 -1.01 1.71
CA SER A 348 -31.16 0.29 1.59
C SER A 348 -31.23 1.07 2.91
N PHE A 349 -31.20 0.39 4.05
CA PHE A 349 -31.15 0.99 5.38
C PHE A 349 -29.75 1.52 5.76
N THR A 350 -28.76 1.34 4.89
CA THR A 350 -27.37 1.81 5.10
C THR A 350 -26.90 2.76 4.01
N GLY A 351 -27.73 3.02 3.00
CA GLY A 351 -27.37 3.88 1.86
C GLY A 351 -26.50 3.18 0.82
N PHE A 352 -26.30 1.86 0.94
CA PHE A 352 -25.56 1.00 0.00
C PHE A 352 -26.50 0.04 -0.76
N GLY A 353 -27.81 0.31 -0.79
CA GLY A 353 -28.77 -0.46 -1.58
C GLY A 353 -28.65 -0.18 -3.07
N ALA A 354 -29.17 -1.08 -3.90
CA ALA A 354 -29.08 -1.00 -5.37
C ALA A 354 -29.74 0.24 -6.00
N SER A 355 -30.58 0.97 -5.25
CA SER A 355 -31.24 2.21 -5.68
C SER A 355 -30.60 3.47 -5.10
N ASN A 356 -29.55 3.35 -4.28
CA ASN A 356 -28.86 4.48 -3.67
C ASN A 356 -27.67 4.93 -4.53
N PHE A 357 -27.44 6.24 -4.62
CA PHE A 357 -26.21 6.75 -5.22
C PHE A 357 -25.08 6.75 -4.20
N ILE A 358 -24.05 5.96 -4.47
CA ILE A 358 -22.86 5.79 -3.62
C ILE A 358 -21.72 6.59 -4.23
N SER A 359 -20.99 7.33 -3.40
CA SER A 359 -19.77 8.02 -3.84
C SER A 359 -18.56 7.23 -3.40
N GLN A 360 -17.66 6.96 -4.35
CA GLN A 360 -16.47 6.15 -4.12
C GLN A 360 -15.25 6.73 -4.85
N VAL A 361 -14.09 6.71 -4.19
CA VAL A 361 -12.82 7.19 -4.76
C VAL A 361 -11.65 6.56 -4.02
N SER A 362 -10.56 6.30 -4.74
CA SER A 362 -9.27 5.96 -4.13
C SER A 362 -8.36 7.18 -4.23
N VAL A 363 -7.73 7.57 -3.11
CA VAL A 363 -6.89 8.78 -3.03
C VAL A 363 -5.52 8.38 -2.53
N SER A 364 -4.48 8.81 -3.26
CA SER A 364 -3.08 8.62 -2.89
C SER A 364 -2.59 9.68 -1.89
N LEU A 365 -1.45 9.42 -1.25
CA LEU A 365 -0.82 10.40 -0.35
C LEU A 365 -0.54 11.74 -1.05
N ARG A 366 -0.08 11.72 -2.30
CA ARG A 366 0.13 12.95 -3.08
C ARG A 366 -1.17 13.72 -3.33
N GLU A 367 -2.24 13.04 -3.70
CA GLU A 367 -3.52 13.70 -4.01
C GLU A 367 -4.11 14.37 -2.77
N SER A 368 -3.80 13.87 -1.57
CA SER A 368 -4.18 14.49 -0.30
C SER A 368 -3.57 15.89 -0.07
N LYS A 369 -2.50 16.27 -0.80
CA LYS A 369 -1.92 17.62 -0.81
C LYS A 369 -2.82 18.65 -1.50
N GLY A 370 -3.62 18.19 -2.47
CA GLY A 370 -4.43 19.04 -3.32
C GLY A 370 -5.74 19.48 -2.67
N ARG A 371 -6.46 20.36 -3.37
CA ARG A 371 -7.88 20.61 -3.04
C ARG A 371 -8.66 19.34 -3.33
N PHE A 372 -9.54 18.95 -2.40
CA PHE A 372 -10.48 17.87 -2.67
C PHE A 372 -11.61 18.41 -3.52
N ASP A 373 -11.78 17.84 -4.71
CA ASP A 373 -12.95 18.15 -5.52
C ASP A 373 -14.22 17.69 -4.80
N ALA A 374 -15.34 18.29 -5.19
CA ALA A 374 -16.68 17.97 -4.70
C ALA A 374 -16.98 16.46 -4.52
N ASN A 375 -16.69 15.63 -5.53
CA ASN A 375 -17.06 14.20 -5.48
C ASN A 375 -16.11 13.43 -4.56
N THR A 376 -14.83 13.78 -4.55
CA THR A 376 -13.84 13.24 -3.63
C THR A 376 -14.18 13.57 -2.18
N ALA A 377 -14.52 14.83 -1.89
CA ALA A 377 -14.95 15.27 -0.57
C ALA A 377 -16.21 14.54 -0.09
N ASP A 378 -17.17 14.28 -0.99
CA ASP A 378 -18.36 13.50 -0.64
C ASP A 378 -18.04 12.04 -0.30
N ALA A 379 -17.17 11.39 -1.09
CA ALA A 379 -16.73 10.03 -0.81
C ALA A 379 -15.98 9.93 0.54
N MET A 380 -15.23 10.98 0.92
CA MET A 380 -14.58 11.12 2.23
C MET A 380 -15.54 11.48 3.39
N GLY A 381 -16.83 11.69 3.11
CA GLY A 381 -17.84 11.95 4.14
C GLY A 381 -17.95 13.40 4.63
N PHE A 382 -17.47 14.40 3.86
CA PHE A 382 -17.66 15.82 4.18
C PHE A 382 -19.11 16.28 3.98
N GLY A 383 -19.80 15.74 2.97
CA GLY A 383 -21.11 16.20 2.49
C GLY A 383 -22.33 15.67 3.25
N SER A 384 -22.27 15.59 4.58
CA SER A 384 -23.28 14.92 5.43
C SER A 384 -24.73 15.38 5.22
N VAL A 385 -24.98 16.68 5.02
CA VAL A 385 -26.29 17.22 5.45
C VAL A 385 -27.33 17.42 4.36
N ASN A 386 -26.91 17.62 3.10
CA ASN A 386 -27.82 18.06 2.02
C ASN A 386 -27.64 17.33 0.69
N LYS A 387 -26.94 16.18 0.66
CA LYS A 387 -26.83 15.40 -0.57
C LYS A 387 -28.23 14.96 -1.01
N GLY A 388 -28.71 15.56 -2.09
CA GLY A 388 -30.03 15.28 -2.66
C GLY A 388 -31.19 15.79 -1.83
N LEU A 389 -31.21 17.10 -1.52
CA LEU A 389 -32.45 17.78 -1.11
C LEU A 389 -33.38 17.95 -2.32
N VAL A 390 -33.81 16.79 -2.79
CA VAL A 390 -34.64 16.57 -3.96
C VAL A 390 -36.07 16.54 -3.49
N LEU A 391 -36.87 17.46 -4.01
CA LEU A 391 -38.30 17.50 -3.77
C LEU A 391 -38.99 16.65 -4.82
N ALA A 392 -39.78 15.67 -4.40
CA ALA A 392 -40.52 14.78 -5.30
C ALA A 392 -41.74 15.51 -5.92
N ALA A 393 -41.48 16.43 -6.84
CA ALA A 393 -42.50 17.24 -7.53
C ALA A 393 -42.00 17.74 -8.89
N SER A 394 -42.93 18.11 -9.79
CA SER A 394 -42.62 18.71 -11.10
C SER A 394 -41.99 20.10 -11.00
N SER A 395 -42.35 20.85 -9.97
CA SER A 395 -41.78 22.15 -9.66
C SER A 395 -41.86 22.43 -8.16
N ILE A 396 -41.16 23.47 -7.72
CA ILE A 396 -41.20 23.90 -6.31
C ILE A 396 -42.56 24.47 -5.94
N ALA A 397 -43.25 25.13 -6.88
CA ALA A 397 -44.61 25.58 -6.66
C ALA A 397 -45.58 24.40 -6.47
N ASP A 398 -45.41 23.33 -7.26
CA ASP A 398 -46.20 22.10 -7.13
C ASP A 398 -45.91 21.40 -5.80
N TYR A 399 -44.63 21.32 -5.39
CA TYR A 399 -44.25 20.79 -4.09
C TYR A 399 -44.91 21.58 -2.95
N MET A 400 -44.83 22.92 -2.98
CA MET A 400 -45.41 23.75 -1.94
C MET A 400 -46.93 23.59 -1.87
N SER A 401 -47.59 23.44 -3.01
CA SER A 401 -49.04 23.28 -3.08
C SER A 401 -49.52 21.88 -2.69
N ALA A 402 -48.63 20.88 -2.66
CA ALA A 402 -48.95 19.51 -2.30
C ALA A 402 -49.37 19.38 -0.82
N GLU A 403 -50.30 18.46 -0.55
CA GLU A 403 -50.75 18.16 0.79
C GLU A 403 -49.61 17.57 1.65
N GLY A 404 -49.49 18.05 2.89
CA GLY A 404 -48.45 17.61 3.82
C GLY A 404 -47.06 18.17 3.55
N SER A 405 -46.90 19.10 2.60
CA SER A 405 -45.61 19.79 2.35
C SER A 405 -45.20 20.76 3.47
N GLY A 406 -46.17 21.20 4.29
CA GLY A 406 -46.00 22.29 5.26
C GLY A 406 -46.09 23.69 4.65
N PHE A 407 -46.26 23.80 3.33
CA PHE A 407 -46.38 25.05 2.57
C PHE A 407 -47.71 25.16 1.81
N SER A 408 -48.67 24.27 2.05
CA SER A 408 -49.97 24.28 1.37
C SER A 408 -50.78 25.54 1.66
N ALA A 409 -51.84 25.78 0.90
CA ALA A 409 -52.77 26.89 1.17
C ALA A 409 -53.28 26.84 2.63
N GLY A 410 -53.30 27.99 3.30
CA GLY A 410 -53.71 28.10 4.71
C GLY A 410 -52.60 27.85 5.75
N SER A 411 -51.42 27.35 5.34
CA SER A 411 -50.28 27.11 6.25
C SER A 411 -49.61 28.39 6.78
N GLY A 412 -49.86 29.54 6.15
CA GLY A 412 -49.13 30.79 6.41
C GLY A 412 -47.73 30.85 5.77
N TYR A 413 -47.32 29.80 5.04
CA TYR A 413 -46.05 29.68 4.32
C TYR A 413 -46.23 29.44 2.81
N SER A 414 -47.46 29.56 2.30
CA SER A 414 -47.79 29.21 0.92
C SER A 414 -47.15 30.09 -0.14
N VAL A 415 -47.17 29.61 -1.39
CA VAL A 415 -46.85 30.44 -2.55
C VAL A 415 -47.71 31.70 -2.52
N GLY A 416 -47.10 32.86 -2.73
CA GLY A 416 -47.81 34.14 -2.70
C GLY A 416 -48.15 34.70 -1.31
N SER A 417 -47.69 34.07 -0.22
CA SER A 417 -47.90 34.55 1.17
C SER A 417 -47.20 35.88 1.52
N GLY A 418 -46.51 36.52 0.58
CA GLY A 418 -45.69 37.71 0.81
C GLY A 418 -44.37 37.45 1.57
N LYS A 419 -44.19 36.26 2.15
CA LYS A 419 -42.99 35.89 2.93
C LYS A 419 -41.84 35.29 2.11
N GLY A 420 -42.00 35.13 0.79
CA GLY A 420 -40.92 34.73 -0.12
C GLY A 420 -40.38 33.30 0.03
N TYR A 421 -41.11 32.37 0.65
CA TYR A 421 -40.66 30.98 0.84
C TYR A 421 -40.37 30.24 -0.47
N SER A 422 -41.16 30.48 -1.52
CA SER A 422 -40.95 29.87 -2.84
C SER A 422 -39.60 30.23 -3.46
N ALA A 423 -39.16 31.49 -3.31
CA ALA A 423 -37.84 31.94 -3.78
C ALA A 423 -36.71 31.29 -2.98
N THR A 424 -36.87 31.19 -1.66
CA THR A 424 -35.89 30.53 -0.79
C THR A 424 -35.75 29.04 -1.10
N LEU A 425 -36.86 28.32 -1.34
CA LEU A 425 -36.82 26.92 -1.75
C LEU A 425 -36.18 26.78 -3.16
N THR A 426 -36.46 27.70 -4.09
CA THR A 426 -35.86 27.70 -5.45
C THR A 426 -34.36 27.89 -5.43
N ALA A 427 -33.84 28.68 -4.50
CA ALA A 427 -32.40 28.85 -4.35
C ALA A 427 -31.70 27.62 -3.75
N ASN A 428 -32.40 26.79 -2.97
CA ASN A 428 -31.78 25.79 -2.09
C ASN A 428 -32.25 24.34 -2.32
N ALA A 429 -33.14 24.09 -3.28
CA ALA A 429 -33.73 22.77 -3.56
C ALA A 429 -33.82 22.49 -5.05
N ILE A 430 -33.89 21.21 -5.42
CA ILE A 430 -34.17 20.78 -6.79
C ILE A 430 -35.43 19.92 -6.78
N ALA A 431 -36.44 20.31 -7.55
CA ALA A 431 -37.64 19.49 -7.75
C ALA A 431 -37.45 18.55 -8.95
N ILE A 432 -37.69 17.25 -8.75
CA ILE A 432 -37.75 16.27 -9.83
C ILE A 432 -39.05 15.45 -9.74
N SER A 433 -39.76 15.33 -10.85
CA SER A 433 -41.02 14.57 -10.95
C SER A 433 -40.84 13.11 -11.37
N SER A 434 -39.64 12.73 -11.82
CA SER A 434 -39.36 11.38 -12.28
C SER A 434 -37.88 11.03 -12.13
N ALA A 435 -37.59 9.74 -12.02
CA ALA A 435 -36.22 9.22 -12.01
C ALA A 435 -35.45 9.57 -13.31
N SER A 436 -36.14 9.76 -14.44
CA SER A 436 -35.50 10.21 -15.69
C SER A 436 -34.92 11.63 -15.63
N ALA A 437 -35.40 12.47 -14.70
CA ALA A 437 -34.88 13.81 -14.46
C ALA A 437 -33.63 13.82 -13.55
N ILE A 438 -33.15 12.67 -13.09
CA ILE A 438 -31.95 12.55 -12.24
C ILE A 438 -30.67 13.03 -12.94
N SER A 439 -30.69 13.07 -14.27
CA SER A 439 -29.64 13.66 -15.11
C SER A 439 -29.42 15.15 -14.88
N LYS A 440 -30.33 15.85 -14.19
CA LYS A 440 -30.12 17.23 -13.70
C LYS A 440 -29.13 17.29 -12.54
N ILE A 441 -28.99 16.20 -11.79
CA ILE A 441 -28.20 16.13 -10.54
C ILE A 441 -26.94 15.31 -10.74
N TYR A 442 -27.03 14.19 -11.48
CA TYR A 442 -25.94 13.23 -11.67
C TYR A 442 -25.50 13.13 -13.13
N ASN A 443 -24.24 12.76 -13.34
CA ASN A 443 -23.64 12.51 -14.65
C ASN A 443 -24.03 11.12 -15.18
N VAL A 444 -25.28 10.98 -15.64
CA VAL A 444 -25.85 9.72 -16.15
C VAL A 444 -26.13 9.75 -17.67
N SER A 445 -25.51 10.67 -18.40
CA SER A 445 -25.69 10.78 -19.86
C SER A 445 -25.16 9.54 -20.58
N GLN A 446 -25.66 9.26 -21.79
CA GLN A 446 -25.05 8.24 -22.64
C GLN A 446 -23.57 8.57 -22.89
N GLY A 447 -22.70 7.56 -22.82
CA GLY A 447 -21.24 7.70 -22.94
C GLY A 447 -20.49 8.08 -21.66
N SER A 448 -21.18 8.36 -20.54
CA SER A 448 -20.53 8.68 -19.24
C SER A 448 -19.93 7.48 -18.51
N GLY A 449 -20.25 6.25 -18.93
CA GLY A 449 -19.98 5.03 -18.15
C GLY A 449 -21.03 4.74 -17.05
N PHE A 450 -21.77 5.77 -16.62
CA PHE A 450 -22.79 5.69 -15.57
C PHE A 450 -24.24 5.84 -16.11
N SER A 451 -24.45 5.58 -17.40
CA SER A 451 -25.80 5.69 -17.98
C SER A 451 -26.78 4.74 -17.31
N SER A 452 -28.05 5.14 -17.23
CA SER A 452 -29.13 4.30 -16.69
C SER A 452 -29.11 2.89 -17.29
N GLY A 453 -29.15 1.85 -16.45
CA GLY A 453 -29.06 0.45 -16.85
C GLY A 453 -27.62 -0.09 -16.96
N SER A 454 -26.58 0.73 -16.81
CA SER A 454 -25.22 0.23 -16.64
C SER A 454 -25.02 -0.33 -15.23
N THR A 455 -24.09 -1.28 -15.11
CA THR A 455 -23.68 -1.87 -13.81
C THR A 455 -23.07 -0.84 -12.85
N LEU A 456 -22.66 0.33 -13.35
CA LEU A 456 -22.05 1.40 -12.56
C LEU A 456 -22.98 2.59 -12.32
N SER A 457 -24.24 2.54 -12.77
CA SER A 457 -25.17 3.67 -12.71
C SER A 457 -25.37 4.25 -11.31
N GLN A 458 -25.28 3.44 -10.26
CA GLN A 458 -25.35 3.87 -8.85
C GLN A 458 -24.13 4.68 -8.37
N PHE A 459 -23.03 4.68 -9.12
CA PHE A 459 -21.79 5.40 -8.79
C PHE A 459 -21.61 6.69 -9.60
N ALA A 460 -22.66 7.14 -10.29
CA ALA A 460 -22.61 8.36 -11.07
C ALA A 460 -22.18 9.56 -10.20
N THR A 461 -21.26 10.37 -10.70
CA THR A 461 -20.79 11.57 -10.01
C THR A 461 -21.86 12.66 -10.03
N MET A 462 -21.88 13.50 -8.99
CA MET A 462 -22.76 14.67 -8.96
C MET A 462 -22.25 15.75 -9.90
N LYS A 463 -23.17 16.46 -10.55
CA LYS A 463 -22.86 17.62 -11.38
C LYS A 463 -22.48 18.81 -10.51
N THR A 464 -21.43 19.53 -10.90
CA THR A 464 -20.95 20.75 -10.21
C THR A 464 -21.35 22.05 -10.93
N SER A 465 -22.13 21.96 -12.01
CA SER A 465 -22.54 23.11 -12.85
C SER A 465 -23.52 24.07 -12.16
N ALA A 466 -23.46 25.35 -12.54
CA ALA A 466 -24.36 26.41 -12.08
C ALA A 466 -25.84 26.02 -12.26
N GLY A 467 -26.58 25.96 -11.15
CA GLY A 467 -27.96 25.44 -11.07
C GLY A 467 -28.10 24.21 -10.16
N ASN A 468 -26.99 23.55 -9.80
CA ASN A 468 -26.99 22.56 -8.74
C ASN A 468 -26.66 23.22 -7.38
N SER A 469 -27.63 23.89 -6.76
CA SER A 469 -27.51 24.42 -5.40
C SER A 469 -27.32 23.34 -4.33
N LEU A 470 -27.42 22.06 -4.71
CA LEU A 470 -27.24 20.86 -3.89
C LEU A 470 -25.89 20.17 -4.13
N GLY A 471 -25.04 20.71 -5.02
CA GLY A 471 -23.79 20.09 -5.41
C GLY A 471 -22.83 20.00 -4.22
N ALA A 472 -22.13 18.86 -4.12
CA ALA A 472 -20.95 18.80 -3.27
C ALA A 472 -20.00 19.96 -3.68
N LYS A 473 -19.38 20.60 -2.69
CA LYS A 473 -18.49 21.74 -2.91
C LYS A 473 -17.06 21.25 -2.83
N ASP A 474 -16.19 21.90 -3.58
CA ASP A 474 -14.76 21.70 -3.38
C ASP A 474 -14.40 22.09 -1.94
N GLU A 475 -13.61 21.25 -1.30
CA GLU A 475 -13.11 21.50 0.04
C GLU A 475 -11.69 22.06 -0.02
N THR A 476 -11.29 22.74 1.06
CA THR A 476 -9.92 23.23 1.19
C THR A 476 -8.94 22.06 1.27
N ALA A 477 -7.69 22.31 0.87
CA ALA A 477 -6.71 21.24 0.67
C ALA A 477 -6.30 20.51 1.96
N GLY A 478 -6.16 19.18 1.87
CA GLY A 478 -5.57 18.33 2.91
C GLY A 478 -6.14 18.51 4.32
N VAL A 479 -5.28 18.75 5.30
CA VAL A 479 -5.60 18.81 6.73
C VAL A 479 -6.21 20.14 7.20
N THR A 480 -6.58 21.03 6.27
CA THR A 480 -7.17 22.35 6.60
C THR A 480 -8.57 22.26 7.19
N THR A 481 -9.20 21.09 7.13
CA THR A 481 -10.51 20.77 7.70
C THR A 481 -10.39 19.59 8.66
N LEU A 482 -11.37 19.44 9.56
CA LEU A 482 -11.43 18.30 10.49
C LEU A 482 -11.48 16.96 9.74
N LYS A 483 -12.41 16.82 8.79
CA LYS A 483 -12.59 15.60 8.00
C LYS A 483 -11.38 15.32 7.10
N GLY A 484 -10.77 16.35 6.53
CA GLY A 484 -9.56 16.21 5.71
C GLY A 484 -8.37 15.74 6.53
N ALA A 485 -8.23 16.23 7.77
CA ALA A 485 -7.21 15.76 8.69
C ALA A 485 -7.40 14.27 9.05
N MET A 486 -8.64 13.82 9.29
CA MET A 486 -8.94 12.40 9.51
C MET A 486 -8.63 11.54 8.29
N ALA A 487 -9.02 11.98 7.08
CA ALA A 487 -8.71 11.27 5.85
C ALA A 487 -7.19 11.16 5.61
N VAL A 488 -6.43 12.23 5.86
CA VAL A 488 -4.95 12.22 5.75
C VAL A 488 -4.31 11.27 6.77
N MET A 489 -4.89 11.09 7.96
CA MET A 489 -4.41 10.07 8.91
C MET A 489 -4.54 8.65 8.34
N ASP A 490 -5.71 8.31 7.78
CA ASP A 490 -5.92 7.00 7.18
C ASP A 490 -5.00 6.79 5.97
N ILE A 491 -4.82 7.82 5.14
CA ILE A 491 -3.88 7.82 3.99
C ILE A 491 -2.43 7.59 4.44
N ALA A 492 -1.99 8.27 5.49
CA ALA A 492 -0.63 8.11 6.04
C ALA A 492 -0.42 6.72 6.67
N GLU A 493 -1.45 6.16 7.30
CA GLU A 493 -1.42 4.79 7.83
C GLU A 493 -1.34 3.74 6.73
N THR A 494 -2.11 3.90 5.66
CA THR A 494 -1.97 3.07 4.46
C THR A 494 -0.58 3.20 3.83
N ALA A 495 -0.05 4.41 3.73
CA ALA A 495 1.29 4.64 3.18
C ALA A 495 2.36 3.92 4.02
N THR A 496 2.23 3.96 5.35
CA THR A 496 3.11 3.26 6.30
C THR A 496 3.05 1.76 6.05
N THR A 497 1.84 1.20 5.96
CA THR A 497 1.62 -0.23 5.66
C THR A 497 2.21 -0.64 4.30
N ASN A 498 2.09 0.21 3.28
CA ASN A 498 2.69 -0.05 1.96
C ASN A 498 4.23 -0.09 2.04
N LEU A 499 4.85 0.85 2.75
CA LEU A 499 6.31 0.87 2.92
C LEU A 499 6.80 -0.30 3.78
N ASP A 500 6.09 -0.66 4.84
CA ASP A 500 6.43 -1.82 5.68
C ASP A 500 6.41 -3.12 4.87
N GLN A 501 5.43 -3.31 3.98
CA GLN A 501 5.41 -4.45 3.07
C GLN A 501 6.63 -4.48 2.14
N ILE A 502 6.98 -3.34 1.52
CA ILE A 502 8.15 -3.25 0.63
C ILE A 502 9.45 -3.52 1.42
N ARG A 503 9.58 -3.02 2.66
CA ARG A 503 10.73 -3.30 3.53
C ARG A 503 10.81 -4.77 3.93
N ALA A 504 9.66 -5.40 4.23
CA ALA A 504 9.60 -6.83 4.52
C ALA A 504 10.07 -7.67 3.33
N ASP A 505 9.66 -7.29 2.11
CA ASP A 505 10.11 -7.94 0.88
C ASP A 505 11.62 -7.79 0.69
N ILE A 506 12.18 -6.60 0.90
CA ILE A 506 13.64 -6.36 0.89
C ILE A 506 14.36 -7.26 1.91
N GLY A 507 13.87 -7.30 3.15
CA GLY A 507 14.44 -8.10 4.23
C GLY A 507 14.41 -9.60 3.91
N SER A 508 13.35 -10.08 3.26
CA SER A 508 13.25 -11.48 2.84
C SER A 508 14.34 -11.86 1.83
N VAL A 509 14.61 -10.98 0.85
CA VAL A 509 15.66 -11.19 -0.17
C VAL A 509 17.06 -11.08 0.45
N GLN A 510 17.28 -10.14 1.38
CA GLN A 510 18.55 -10.02 2.12
C GLN A 510 18.87 -11.31 2.89
N ASN A 511 17.89 -11.88 3.59
CA ASN A 511 18.06 -13.14 4.32
C ASN A 511 18.41 -14.30 3.36
N GLN A 512 17.72 -14.39 2.22
CA GLN A 512 18.03 -15.40 1.20
C GLN A 512 19.46 -15.26 0.67
N LEU A 513 19.90 -14.03 0.35
CA LEU A 513 21.25 -13.76 -0.12
C LEU A 513 22.30 -14.14 0.92
N GLN A 514 22.09 -13.80 2.20
CA GLN A 514 23.04 -14.11 3.26
C GLN A 514 23.23 -15.62 3.44
N VAL A 515 22.14 -16.39 3.45
CA VAL A 515 22.21 -17.87 3.51
C VAL A 515 22.94 -18.42 2.28
N THR A 516 22.66 -17.86 1.12
CA THR A 516 23.28 -18.32 -0.13
C THR A 516 24.78 -18.02 -0.16
N ILE A 517 25.21 -16.83 0.24
CA ILE A 517 26.63 -16.44 0.34
C ILE A 517 27.37 -17.35 1.32
N ASN A 518 26.78 -17.67 2.47
CA ASN A 518 27.39 -18.59 3.43
C ASN A 518 27.60 -19.98 2.80
N ASN A 519 26.62 -20.50 2.07
CA ASN A 519 26.73 -21.79 1.39
C ASN A 519 27.79 -21.78 0.27
N ILE A 520 27.80 -20.74 -0.56
CA ILE A 520 28.77 -20.58 -1.65
C ILE A 520 30.18 -20.45 -1.10
N THR A 521 30.36 -19.75 0.02
CA THR A 521 31.67 -19.60 0.69
C THR A 521 32.21 -20.96 1.12
N VAL A 522 31.40 -21.78 1.78
CA VAL A 522 31.80 -23.15 2.16
C VAL A 522 32.10 -24.00 0.93
N THR A 523 31.28 -23.88 -0.11
CA THR A 523 31.47 -24.61 -1.37
C THR A 523 32.77 -24.21 -2.06
N GLN A 524 33.08 -22.91 -2.12
CA GLN A 524 34.32 -22.39 -2.71
C GLN A 524 35.55 -22.94 -1.97
N VAL A 525 35.54 -22.96 -0.64
CA VAL A 525 36.62 -23.51 0.18
C VAL A 525 36.83 -24.99 -0.13
N ASN A 526 35.76 -25.78 -0.18
CA ASN A 526 35.84 -27.21 -0.48
C ASN A 526 36.31 -27.49 -1.92
N VAL A 527 35.81 -26.74 -2.91
CA VAL A 527 36.24 -26.86 -4.31
C VAL A 527 37.72 -26.51 -4.44
N LYS A 528 38.19 -25.47 -3.76
CA LYS A 528 39.60 -25.06 -3.77
C LYS A 528 40.51 -26.08 -3.06
N ALA A 529 40.04 -26.69 -1.98
CA ALA A 529 40.77 -27.79 -1.31
C ALA A 529 40.85 -29.05 -2.20
N ALA A 530 39.77 -29.37 -2.92
CA ALA A 530 39.75 -30.46 -3.89
C ALA A 530 40.69 -30.19 -5.08
N GLU A 531 40.73 -28.95 -5.59
CA GLU A 531 41.68 -28.52 -6.63
C GLU A 531 43.13 -28.72 -6.16
N SER A 532 43.45 -28.24 -4.95
CA SER A 532 44.79 -28.34 -4.35
C SER A 532 45.25 -29.79 -4.22
N THR A 533 44.37 -30.70 -3.78
CA THR A 533 44.69 -32.14 -3.67
C THR A 533 45.10 -32.77 -5.00
N ILE A 534 44.58 -32.25 -6.12
CA ILE A 534 44.89 -32.76 -7.46
C ILE A 534 46.14 -32.07 -8.03
N ARG A 535 46.25 -30.75 -7.85
CA ARG A 535 47.22 -29.93 -8.58
C ARG A 535 48.52 -29.71 -7.82
N ASP A 536 48.45 -29.57 -6.50
CA ASP A 536 49.59 -29.17 -5.69
C ASP A 536 50.50 -30.37 -5.37
N VAL A 537 51.79 -30.09 -5.17
CA VAL A 537 52.78 -31.11 -4.83
C VAL A 537 52.91 -31.24 -3.31
N ASP A 538 52.99 -32.48 -2.82
CA ASP A 538 53.44 -32.73 -1.45
C ASP A 538 54.97 -32.57 -1.41
N PHE A 539 55.42 -31.44 -0.85
CA PHE A 539 56.84 -31.11 -0.72
C PHE A 539 57.64 -32.17 0.03
N ALA A 540 57.07 -32.86 1.02
CA ALA A 540 57.79 -33.87 1.78
C ALA A 540 58.11 -35.08 0.90
N ALA A 541 57.10 -35.56 0.16
CA ALA A 541 57.27 -36.67 -0.77
C ALA A 541 58.18 -36.30 -1.96
N GLU A 542 58.00 -35.11 -2.55
CA GLU A 542 58.79 -34.70 -3.72
C GLU A 542 60.25 -34.39 -3.36
N SER A 543 60.52 -33.86 -2.17
CA SER A 543 61.90 -33.67 -1.67
C SER A 543 62.64 -35.00 -1.48
N ALA A 544 61.94 -36.04 -1.03
CA ALA A 544 62.49 -37.39 -0.92
C ALA A 544 62.78 -37.99 -2.30
N ASN A 545 61.88 -37.80 -3.27
CA ASN A 545 62.08 -38.22 -4.66
C ASN A 545 63.27 -37.51 -5.31
N PHE A 546 63.37 -36.19 -5.16
CA PHE A 546 64.50 -35.41 -5.65
C PHE A 546 65.82 -35.89 -5.07
N SER A 547 65.88 -36.11 -3.76
CA SER A 547 67.07 -36.62 -3.07
C SER A 547 67.48 -38.00 -3.58
N LYS A 548 66.51 -38.90 -3.77
CA LYS A 548 66.72 -40.24 -4.35
C LYS A 548 67.29 -40.15 -5.78
N TYR A 549 66.68 -39.35 -6.66
CA TYR A 549 67.14 -39.21 -8.04
C TYR A 549 68.51 -38.53 -8.16
N ASN A 550 68.83 -37.61 -7.25
CA ASN A 550 70.15 -36.97 -7.19
C ASN A 550 71.24 -37.99 -6.80
N ILE A 551 71.00 -38.83 -5.78
CA ILE A 551 71.92 -39.91 -5.39
C ILE A 551 72.06 -40.94 -6.53
N LEU A 552 70.96 -41.28 -7.21
CA LEU A 552 71.00 -42.17 -8.37
C LEU A 552 71.75 -41.55 -9.56
N ALA A 553 71.72 -40.23 -9.74
CA ALA A 553 72.44 -39.55 -10.81
C ALA A 553 73.96 -39.60 -10.56
N GLN A 554 74.37 -39.39 -9.30
CA GLN A 554 75.76 -39.56 -8.87
C GLN A 554 76.23 -41.02 -9.05
N SER A 555 75.39 -41.98 -8.66
CA SER A 555 75.68 -43.42 -8.82
C SER A 555 75.75 -43.86 -10.28
N GLY A 556 74.86 -43.33 -11.13
CA GLY A 556 74.84 -43.60 -12.57
C GLY A 556 76.06 -43.04 -13.29
N SER A 557 76.52 -41.84 -12.90
CA SER A 557 77.78 -41.26 -13.40
C SER A 557 78.99 -42.12 -13.05
N TYR A 558 79.04 -42.64 -11.82
CA TYR A 558 80.07 -43.58 -11.37
C TYR A 558 80.02 -44.92 -12.15
N ALA A 559 78.83 -45.50 -12.34
CA ALA A 559 78.66 -46.73 -13.10
C ALA A 559 79.05 -46.58 -14.57
N MET A 560 78.76 -45.43 -15.19
CA MET A 560 79.18 -45.11 -16.55
C MET A 560 80.71 -45.01 -16.66
N SER A 561 81.35 -44.36 -15.67
CA SER A 561 82.81 -44.30 -15.56
C SER A 561 83.44 -45.71 -15.45
N GLN A 562 82.90 -46.59 -14.61
CA GLN A 562 83.32 -47.99 -14.49
C GLN A 562 83.10 -48.80 -15.78
N ALA A 563 81.92 -48.69 -16.41
CA ALA A 563 81.59 -49.44 -17.63
C ALA A 563 82.50 -49.06 -18.81
N ASN A 564 82.98 -47.81 -18.86
CA ASN A 564 84.00 -47.37 -19.80
C ASN A 564 85.39 -47.93 -19.47
N ALA A 565 85.74 -48.04 -18.18
CA ALA A 565 87.03 -48.56 -17.72
C ALA A 565 87.20 -50.08 -17.92
N VAL A 566 86.12 -50.88 -17.90
CA VAL A 566 86.17 -52.35 -18.06
C VAL A 566 86.84 -52.78 -19.38
N GLN A 567 86.76 -51.97 -20.45
CA GLN A 567 87.43 -52.27 -21.72
C GLN A 567 88.96 -52.23 -21.63
N GLN A 568 89.54 -51.54 -20.63
CA GLN A 568 90.98 -51.51 -20.41
C GLN A 568 91.55 -52.87 -19.97
N ASN A 569 90.72 -53.78 -19.42
CA ASN A 569 91.18 -55.12 -19.05
C ASN A 569 91.58 -55.98 -20.26
N VAL A 570 91.12 -55.63 -21.47
CA VAL A 570 91.53 -56.31 -22.71
C VAL A 570 92.97 -55.98 -23.08
N LEU A 571 93.47 -54.79 -22.74
CA LEU A 571 94.88 -54.44 -22.94
C LEU A 571 95.82 -55.38 -22.15
N LYS A 572 95.35 -55.95 -21.03
CA LYS A 572 96.10 -56.96 -20.25
C LYS A 572 96.10 -58.37 -20.86
N LEU A 573 95.21 -58.65 -21.82
CA LEU A 573 95.15 -59.94 -22.55
C LEU A 573 95.89 -59.88 -23.90
N LEU A 574 96.20 -58.67 -24.38
CA LEU A 574 96.93 -58.41 -25.62
C LEU A 574 98.42 -58.08 -25.40
N GLN A 575 98.82 -57.93 -24.13
CA GLN A 575 100.21 -57.88 -23.66
C GLN A 575 100.63 -59.28 -23.21
#